data_AF-U5F8U5-F1
#
_entry.id   AF-U5F8U5-F1
#
_cell.length_a   1.000
_cell.length_b   1.000
_cell.length_c   1.000
_cell.angle_alpha   90.00
_cell.angle_beta   90.00
_cell.angle_gamma   90.00
#
_symmetry.space_group_name_H-M   'P 1'
#
loop_
_entity.id
_entity.type
_entity.pdbx_description
1 polymer ?
#
loop_
_entity_poly.entity_id
_entity_poly.type
_entity_poly.pdbx_seq_one_letter_code
_entity_poly.pdbx_strand_id
1 'polypeptide(L)'
;MIILTNKGLRPNPNIYLSETYLNNHLKQFDRDVTKIMIQAKTKTAGPPGGTFVMPSSVADDLIEQAGGEISNLEKRLSFEPGTLSASPVRVDIKNPGNIRIPSGNELGANSQWLPSRNTGGGIPETTITSPNPGE
;
A
#
# COMPACT_ATOMS: atom_id res chain seq x y z
N MET A 1 6.66 -11.48 -19.08
CA MET A 1 6.30 -11.59 -17.65
C MET A 1 6.60 -10.27 -16.98
N ILE A 2 5.62 -9.58 -16.40
CA ILE A 2 5.79 -8.20 -15.87
C ILE A 2 6.84 -8.13 -14.75
N ILE A 3 7.02 -9.22 -13.99
CA ILE A 3 8.04 -9.34 -12.94
C ILE A 3 9.47 -9.22 -13.50
N LEU A 4 9.68 -9.59 -14.77
CA LEU A 4 10.97 -9.47 -15.45
C LEU A 4 11.17 -8.09 -16.12
N THR A 5 10.15 -7.23 -16.10
CA THR A 5 10.23 -5.88 -16.65
C THR A 5 10.78 -4.91 -15.60
N ASN A 6 11.84 -4.19 -15.98
CA ASN A 6 12.50 -3.22 -15.11
C ASN A 6 11.51 -2.16 -14.58
N LYS A 7 11.71 -1.75 -13.32
CA LYS A 7 10.99 -0.62 -12.72
C LYS A 7 11.15 0.62 -13.60
N GLY A 8 10.06 1.34 -13.84
CA GLY A 8 9.97 2.46 -14.77
C GLY A 8 9.46 2.07 -16.17
N LEU A 9 9.59 0.80 -16.57
CA LEU A 9 9.16 0.29 -17.87
C LEU A 9 7.96 -0.67 -17.77
N ARG A 10 7.45 -0.92 -16.56
CA ARG A 10 6.31 -1.83 -16.36
C ARG A 10 5.05 -1.22 -17.00
N PRO A 11 4.29 -2.00 -17.79
CA PRO A 11 3.09 -1.49 -18.46
C PRO A 11 2.04 -1.04 -17.43
N ASN A 12 1.15 -0.16 -17.87
CA ASN A 12 -0.03 0.20 -17.08
C ASN A 12 -0.87 -1.07 -16.78
N PRO A 13 -1.39 -1.25 -15.55
CA PRO A 13 -2.27 -2.36 -15.17
C PRO A 13 -3.40 -2.64 -16.16
N ASN A 14 -4.01 -1.60 -16.74
CA ASN A 14 -5.13 -1.74 -17.68
C ASN A 14 -4.76 -2.43 -19.00
N ILE A 15 -3.47 -2.60 -19.28
CA ILE A 15 -2.99 -3.31 -20.48
C ILE A 15 -3.08 -4.84 -20.29
N TYR A 16 -3.02 -5.33 -19.05
CA TYR A 16 -2.92 -6.76 -18.76
C TYR A 16 -3.93 -7.26 -17.72
N LEU A 17 -4.68 -6.37 -17.08
CA LEU A 17 -5.79 -6.71 -16.19
C LEU A 17 -7.12 -6.38 -16.83
N SER A 18 -8.10 -7.23 -16.58
CA SER A 18 -9.47 -6.99 -17.03
C SER A 18 -10.10 -5.86 -16.23
N GLU A 19 -10.99 -5.11 -16.87
CA GLU A 19 -11.77 -4.05 -16.22
C GLU A 19 -12.53 -4.55 -14.99
N THR A 20 -13.11 -5.76 -15.07
CA THR A 20 -13.75 -6.42 -13.94
C THR A 20 -12.81 -6.62 -12.75
N TYR A 21 -11.56 -7.05 -13.01
CA TYR A 21 -10.56 -7.19 -11.95
C TYR A 21 -10.23 -5.82 -11.33
N LEU A 22 -9.98 -4.81 -12.18
CA LEU A 22 -9.63 -3.46 -11.71
C LEU A 22 -10.74 -2.90 -10.80
N ASN A 23 -11.99 -2.99 -11.25
CA ASN A 23 -13.15 -2.49 -10.52
C ASN A 23 -13.39 -3.25 -9.22
N ASN A 24 -13.29 -4.58 -9.23
CA ASN A 24 -13.47 -5.38 -8.02
C ASN A 24 -12.36 -5.12 -6.98
N HIS A 25 -11.12 -4.93 -7.45
CA HIS A 25 -10.01 -4.61 -6.56
C HIS A 25 -10.20 -3.25 -5.90
N LEU A 26 -10.51 -2.21 -6.70
CA LEU A 26 -10.64 -0.84 -6.22
C LEU A 26 -11.83 -0.64 -5.28
N LYS A 27 -12.93 -1.39 -5.43
CA LYS A 27 -14.07 -1.38 -4.51
C LYS A 27 -13.73 -1.68 -3.05
N GLN A 28 -12.63 -2.37 -2.78
CA GLN A 28 -12.16 -2.62 -1.41
C GLN A 28 -11.68 -1.34 -0.72
N PHE A 29 -11.45 -0.26 -1.47
CA PHE A 29 -10.90 1.01 -1.03
C PHE A 29 -11.91 2.16 -1.13
N ASP A 30 -13.21 1.86 -1.30
CA ASP A 30 -14.29 2.86 -1.37
C ASP A 30 -14.56 3.58 -0.03
N ARG A 31 -13.84 3.22 1.04
CA ARG A 31 -13.94 3.79 2.38
C ARG A 31 -12.60 4.39 2.82
N ASP A 32 -12.39 4.47 4.13
CA ASP A 32 -11.13 4.89 4.73
C ASP A 32 -10.01 3.89 4.38
N VAL A 33 -8.84 4.46 4.10
CA VAL A 33 -7.62 3.70 3.81
C VAL A 33 -6.54 4.09 4.82
N THR A 34 -5.62 3.17 5.05
CA THR A 34 -4.60 3.31 6.08
C THR A 34 -3.21 3.09 5.51
N LYS A 35 -2.27 3.87 6.04
CA LYS A 35 -0.83 3.64 5.91
C LYS A 35 -0.20 3.45 7.28
N ILE A 36 0.62 2.42 7.43
CA ILE A 36 1.50 2.25 8.60
C ILE A 36 2.91 2.70 8.21
N MET A 37 3.54 3.51 9.05
CA MET A 37 4.86 4.08 8.77
C MET A 37 5.63 4.40 10.06
N ILE A 38 6.95 4.55 9.99
CA ILE A 38 7.83 4.82 11.15
C ILE A 38 7.37 6.03 11.97
N GLN A 39 6.96 7.10 11.30
CA GLN A 39 6.49 8.34 11.94
C GLN A 39 5.64 9.14 10.97
N ALA A 40 4.73 9.97 11.50
CA ALA A 40 3.97 10.89 10.69
C ALA A 40 4.93 11.89 10.01
N LYS A 41 4.63 12.22 8.75
CA LYS A 41 5.39 13.22 8.00
C LYS A 41 4.77 14.59 8.19
N THR A 42 5.60 15.62 8.18
CA THR A 42 5.18 17.03 8.33
C THR A 42 4.72 17.67 7.02
N LYS A 43 4.84 16.97 5.88
CA LYS A 43 4.51 17.50 4.54
C LYS A 43 3.50 16.66 3.79
N THR A 44 3.84 15.40 3.49
CA THR A 44 2.94 14.45 2.82
C THR A 44 3.21 13.05 3.36
N ALA A 45 2.18 12.22 3.49
CA ALA A 45 2.30 10.82 3.94
C ALA A 45 2.79 9.88 2.81
N GLY A 46 3.81 10.31 2.08
CA GLY A 46 4.38 9.58 0.95
C GLY A 46 5.21 10.47 0.02
N PRO A 47 5.94 9.87 -0.93
CA PRO A 47 6.74 10.60 -1.90
C PRO A 47 5.86 11.28 -2.96
N PRO A 48 6.43 12.17 -3.79
CA PRO A 48 5.76 12.66 -5.00
C PRO A 48 5.32 11.50 -5.90
N GLY A 49 4.14 11.62 -6.51
CA GLY A 49 3.58 10.58 -7.39
C GLY A 49 2.70 9.54 -6.69
N GLY A 50 2.67 9.52 -5.35
CA GLY A 50 1.70 8.74 -4.58
C GLY A 50 2.31 7.80 -3.54
N THR A 51 1.43 7.18 -2.76
CA THR A 51 1.80 6.29 -1.65
C THR A 51 0.92 5.04 -1.64
N PHE A 52 1.49 3.92 -1.21
CA PHE A 52 0.76 2.68 -0.98
C PHE A 52 -0.07 2.76 0.30
N VAL A 53 -1.29 2.26 0.21
CA VAL A 53 -2.28 2.16 1.30
C VAL A 53 -3.03 0.83 1.22
N MET A 54 -3.60 0.42 2.35
CA MET A 54 -4.52 -0.72 2.48
C MET A 54 -5.88 -0.24 2.99
N PRO A 55 -6.97 -1.02 2.90
CA PRO A 55 -8.23 -0.67 3.56
C PRO A 55 -8.04 -0.59 5.09
N SER A 56 -8.67 0.38 5.75
CA SER A 56 -8.48 0.55 7.21
C SER A 56 -8.87 -0.68 8.03
N SER A 57 -9.91 -1.40 7.63
CA SER A 57 -10.30 -2.67 8.28
C SER A 57 -9.22 -3.74 8.19
N VAL A 58 -8.45 -3.76 7.10
CA VAL A 58 -7.32 -4.70 6.97
C VAL A 58 -6.19 -4.28 7.91
N ALA A 59 -5.94 -2.97 8.07
CA ALA A 59 -4.98 -2.49 9.06
C ALA A 59 -5.40 -2.87 10.49
N ASP A 60 -6.69 -2.77 10.83
CA ASP A 60 -7.23 -3.23 12.12
C ASP A 60 -6.89 -4.71 12.37
N ASP A 61 -7.26 -5.59 11.42
CA ASP A 61 -7.01 -7.03 11.51
C ASP A 61 -5.52 -7.36 11.65
N LEU A 62 -4.65 -6.67 10.90
CA LEU A 62 -3.21 -6.90 10.93
C LEU A 62 -2.58 -6.47 12.26
N ILE A 63 -3.04 -5.36 12.83
CA ILE A 63 -2.57 -4.86 14.12
C ILE A 63 -3.02 -5.81 15.24
N GLU A 64 -4.27 -6.25 15.22
CA GLU A 64 -4.79 -7.23 16.18
C GLU A 64 -4.00 -8.55 16.11
N GLN A 65 -3.82 -9.09 14.91
CA GLN A 65 -3.09 -10.33 14.69
C GLN A 65 -1.57 -10.23 14.94
N ALA A 66 -1.01 -9.02 14.99
CA ALA A 66 0.37 -8.80 15.40
C ALA A 66 0.53 -8.92 16.93
N GLY A 67 -0.54 -8.74 17.71
CA GLY A 67 -0.51 -8.91 19.17
C GLY A 67 0.43 -7.93 19.89
N GLY A 68 0.66 -6.75 19.31
CA GLY A 68 1.62 -5.75 19.83
C GLY A 68 3.07 -5.98 19.38
N GLU A 69 3.37 -7.07 18.67
CA GLU A 69 4.71 -7.36 18.18
C GLU A 69 4.98 -6.72 16.82
N ILE A 70 5.81 -5.67 16.78
CA ILE A 70 6.11 -4.95 15.54
C ILE A 70 6.76 -5.87 14.49
N SER A 71 7.60 -6.81 14.91
CA SER A 71 8.23 -7.77 13.99
C SER A 71 7.20 -8.69 13.30
N ASN A 72 6.07 -8.99 13.97
CA ASN A 72 4.96 -9.74 13.36
C ASN A 72 4.19 -8.87 12.38
N LEU A 73 3.97 -7.60 12.71
CA LEU A 73 3.33 -6.64 11.81
C LEU A 73 4.16 -6.44 10.52
N GLU A 74 5.48 -6.28 10.65
CA GLU A 74 6.40 -6.16 9.50
C GLU A 74 6.34 -7.39 8.59
N LYS A 75 6.42 -8.60 9.15
CA LYS A 75 6.30 -9.84 8.37
C LYS A 75 4.99 -9.92 7.60
N ARG A 76 3.87 -9.54 8.23
CA ARG A 76 2.55 -9.55 7.60
C ARG A 76 2.46 -8.54 6.46
N LEU A 77 3.03 -7.35 6.65
CA LEU A 77 3.11 -6.30 5.64
C LEU A 77 4.20 -6.54 4.59
N SER A 78 4.93 -7.66 4.65
CA SER A 78 6.09 -7.94 3.81
C SER A 78 7.16 -6.85 3.83
N PHE A 79 7.37 -6.26 5.00
CA PHE A 79 8.50 -5.37 5.28
C PHE A 79 9.70 -6.16 5.79
N GLU A 80 10.89 -5.66 5.46
CA GLU A 80 12.13 -6.16 6.04
C GLU A 80 12.15 -5.87 7.55
N PRO A 81 12.73 -6.74 8.38
CA PRO A 81 12.83 -6.52 9.82
C PRO A 81 13.43 -5.15 10.17
N GLY A 82 12.77 -4.41 11.07
CA GLY A 82 13.18 -3.09 11.53
C GLY A 82 12.71 -1.90 10.68
N THR A 83 12.02 -2.16 9.57
CA THR A 83 11.43 -1.11 8.70
C THR A 83 10.51 -0.16 9.45
N LEU A 84 9.73 -0.63 10.42
CA LEU A 84 8.73 0.16 11.16
C LEU A 84 9.28 0.81 12.44
N SER A 85 10.53 0.50 12.81
CA SER A 85 11.14 0.93 14.08
C SER A 85 10.32 0.51 15.31
N ALA A 86 10.62 1.04 16.51
CA ALA A 86 10.00 0.59 17.75
C ALA A 86 8.57 1.12 17.99
N SER A 87 8.15 2.18 17.29
CA SER A 87 6.84 2.80 17.48
C SER A 87 6.31 3.37 16.16
N PRO A 88 5.86 2.50 15.25
CA PRO A 88 5.21 2.97 14.03
C PRO A 88 3.92 3.71 14.36
N VAL A 89 3.55 4.59 13.45
CA VAL A 89 2.28 5.28 13.46
C VAL A 89 1.36 4.71 12.39
N ARG A 90 0.08 4.74 12.70
CA ARG A 90 -1.01 4.55 11.76
C ARG A 90 -1.50 5.91 11.28
N VAL A 91 -1.67 6.05 9.96
CA VAL A 91 -2.24 7.22 9.32
C VAL A 91 -3.49 6.77 8.58
N ASP A 92 -4.66 7.17 9.08
CA ASP A 92 -5.95 6.93 8.45
C ASP A 92 -6.32 8.12 7.57
N ILE A 93 -6.76 7.82 6.36
CA ILE A 93 -7.01 8.79 5.30
C ILE A 93 -8.46 8.61 4.86
N LYS A 94 -9.25 9.66 5.02
CA LYS A 94 -10.66 9.65 4.67
C LYS A 94 -10.82 10.17 3.24
N ASN A 95 -11.70 9.53 2.47
CA ASN A 95 -11.98 9.91 1.08
C ASN A 95 -10.71 10.05 0.22
N PRO A 96 -9.90 8.98 0.08
CA PRO A 96 -8.62 9.07 -0.61
C PRO A 96 -8.76 9.55 -2.06
N GLY A 97 -7.97 10.57 -2.40
CA GLY A 97 -7.90 11.09 -3.77
C GLY A 97 -7.11 10.19 -4.71
N ASN A 98 -7.61 10.01 -5.93
CA ASN A 98 -6.90 9.35 -7.04
C ASN A 98 -6.38 7.94 -6.69
N ILE A 99 -7.31 7.06 -6.30
CA ILE A 99 -7.06 5.64 -6.03
C ILE A 99 -6.71 4.91 -7.33
N ARG A 100 -5.60 4.18 -7.36
CA ARG A 100 -5.06 3.52 -8.57
C ARG A 100 -4.37 2.22 -8.22
N ILE A 101 -4.61 1.21 -9.05
CA ILE A 101 -3.85 -0.04 -8.98
C ILE A 101 -2.37 0.26 -9.27
N PRO A 102 -1.45 -0.20 -8.40
CA PRO A 102 -0.03 0.05 -8.60
C PRO A 102 0.48 -0.68 -9.84
N SER A 103 1.28 0.02 -10.65
CA SER A 103 1.98 -0.57 -11.79
C SER A 103 3.34 -1.17 -11.41
N GLY A 104 3.79 -0.91 -10.18
CA GLY A 104 5.12 -1.26 -9.70
C GLY A 104 6.19 -0.27 -10.15
N ASN A 105 5.82 0.84 -10.79
CA ASN A 105 6.76 1.92 -11.14
C ASN A 105 6.85 2.99 -10.03
N GLU A 106 5.98 2.91 -9.03
CA GLU A 106 5.91 3.87 -7.94
C GLU A 106 7.19 3.87 -7.11
N LEU A 107 7.56 5.02 -6.54
CA LEU A 107 8.77 5.14 -5.74
C LEU A 107 8.82 4.13 -4.59
N GLY A 108 7.66 3.86 -3.95
CA GLY A 108 7.52 2.88 -2.88
C GLY A 108 7.55 1.40 -3.30
N ALA A 109 7.49 1.07 -4.59
CA ALA A 109 7.52 -0.32 -5.05
C ALA A 109 8.92 -0.94 -4.87
N ASN A 110 9.01 -2.09 -4.19
CA ASN A 110 10.25 -2.81 -3.90
C ASN A 110 10.27 -4.20 -4.59
N SER A 111 11.22 -5.06 -4.22
CA SER A 111 11.37 -6.42 -4.78
C SER A 111 10.22 -7.37 -4.40
N GLN A 112 9.45 -7.06 -3.35
CA GLN A 112 8.27 -7.82 -2.92
C GLN A 112 7.00 -7.41 -3.68
N TRP A 113 7.05 -6.33 -4.47
CA TRP A 113 5.92 -5.93 -5.30
C TRP A 113 5.63 -6.99 -6.36
N LEU A 114 4.37 -7.37 -6.49
CA LEU A 114 3.89 -8.32 -7.48
C LEU A 114 2.80 -7.67 -8.35
N PRO A 115 2.84 -7.89 -9.68
CA PRO A 115 1.79 -7.40 -10.57
C PRO A 115 0.49 -8.13 -10.27
N SER A 116 -0.62 -7.37 -10.18
CA SER A 116 -1.96 -7.94 -10.04
C SER A 116 -2.18 -8.76 -8.77
N ARG A 117 -1.32 -8.62 -7.77
CA ARG A 117 -1.42 -9.40 -6.54
C ARG A 117 -1.39 -8.45 -5.36
N ASN A 118 -2.16 -8.86 -4.36
CA ASN A 118 -1.99 -8.45 -2.99
C ASN A 118 -0.50 -8.53 -2.62
N THR A 119 -0.03 -7.65 -1.74
CA THR A 119 1.32 -7.71 -1.16
C THR A 119 1.54 -9.11 -0.57
N GLY A 120 2.81 -9.52 -0.40
CA GLY A 120 3.10 -10.78 0.28
C GLY A 120 2.29 -10.89 1.58
N GLY A 121 1.61 -12.03 1.77
CA GLY A 121 0.64 -12.20 2.85
C GLY A 121 -0.84 -12.04 2.46
N GLY A 122 -1.15 -11.64 1.22
CA GLY A 122 -2.54 -11.58 0.74
C GLY A 122 -3.28 -10.29 1.10
N ILE A 123 -2.57 -9.22 1.44
CA ILE A 123 -3.12 -7.91 1.79
C ILE A 123 -3.49 -7.12 0.52
N PRO A 124 -4.74 -6.67 0.35
CA PRO A 124 -5.09 -5.79 -0.75
C PRO A 124 -4.40 -4.43 -0.57
N GLU A 125 -3.63 -4.02 -1.57
CA GLU A 125 -2.99 -2.69 -1.61
C GLU A 125 -3.38 -1.92 -2.87
N THR A 126 -3.38 -0.60 -2.73
CA THR A 126 -3.56 0.34 -3.84
C THR A 126 -2.64 1.54 -3.63
N THR A 127 -2.59 2.43 -4.62
CA THR A 127 -1.88 3.70 -4.49
C THR A 127 -2.86 4.86 -4.53
N ILE A 128 -2.57 5.91 -3.78
CA ILE A 128 -3.33 7.16 -3.78
C ILE A 128 -2.38 8.33 -4.04
N THR A 129 -2.93 9.52 -4.30
CA THR A 129 -2.12 10.74 -4.17
C THR A 129 -1.66 10.87 -2.71
N SER A 130 -0.38 11.19 -2.50
CA SER A 130 0.17 11.32 -1.14
C SER A 130 -0.57 12.44 -0.39
N PRO A 131 -1.27 12.13 0.71
CA PRO A 131 -2.10 13.12 1.41
C PRO A 131 -1.24 14.07 2.24
N ASN A 132 -1.72 15.30 2.42
CA ASN A 132 -1.15 16.29 3.32
C ASN A 132 -1.52 15.96 4.78
N PRO A 133 -0.75 16.46 5.77
CA PRO A 133 -1.12 16.36 7.18
C PRO A 133 -2.53 16.91 7.44
N GLY A 134 -3.37 16.09 8.06
CA GLY A 134 -4.74 16.46 8.44
C GLY A 134 -5.82 16.12 7.40
N GLU A 135 -5.44 15.57 6.24
CA GLU A 135 -6.35 14.95 5.27
C GLU A 135 -6.65 13.49 5.60
#